data_AF-A0A0Q5LSN1-F1
#
_entry.id   AF-A0A0Q5LSN1-F1
#
_cell.length_a   1.000
_cell.length_b   1.000
_cell.length_c   1.000
_cell.angle_alpha   90.00
_cell.angle_beta   90.00
_cell.angle_gamma   90.00
#
_symmetry.space_group_name_H-M   'P 1'
#
loop_
_entity.id
_entity.type
_entity.pdbx_description
1 polymer ?
#
loop_
_entity_poly.entity_id
_entity_poly.type
_entity_poly.pdbx_seq_one_letter_code
_entity_poly.pdbx_strand_id
1 'polypeptide(L)'
;MRVEPISAYPPATSRTLAEWMDADLAALHGTDSRSRLREVADARAMRRGMWASFLALGSSSVVFGLVLLAVGMPPSAYVPSMIVGGIVAVVSGVFLARVRGWIPKPGTSYTTRGAGSLGGGLIAAASIFGALNAFLIPGIVSSVDPVPLLVLDAGFALLLVSVFVIPAAVIGRGRQTLRREAARDQRLVAALERDRVTWVPLVAVPMFGPL
;
A
#
# COMPACT_ATOMS: atom_id res chain seq x y z
N MET A 1 -16.26 -27.45 -26.83
CA MET A 1 -14.86 -27.76 -26.51
C MET A 1 -14.31 -26.69 -25.59
N ARG A 2 -14.00 -27.01 -24.32
CA ARG A 2 -13.25 -26.10 -23.44
C ARG A 2 -11.78 -26.26 -23.81
N VAL A 3 -11.19 -25.23 -24.39
CA VAL A 3 -9.75 -25.17 -24.59
C VAL A 3 -9.15 -24.92 -23.21
N GLU A 4 -8.49 -25.92 -22.62
CA GLU A 4 -7.68 -25.70 -21.43
C GLU A 4 -6.56 -24.72 -21.80
N PRO A 5 -6.45 -23.57 -21.12
CA PRO A 5 -5.30 -22.70 -21.33
C PRO A 5 -4.05 -23.50 -20.98
N ILE A 6 -3.15 -23.69 -21.97
CA ILE A 6 -1.86 -24.33 -21.77
C ILE A 6 -1.09 -23.46 -20.79
N SER A 7 -1.08 -23.89 -19.55
CA SER A 7 -0.33 -23.27 -18.49
C SER A 7 1.14 -23.66 -18.59
N ALA A 8 2.03 -22.69 -18.47
CA ALA A 8 3.48 -22.91 -18.32
C ALA A 8 3.87 -23.51 -16.95
N TYR A 9 2.92 -23.65 -16.03
CA TYR A 9 3.13 -24.17 -14.67
C TYR A 9 2.39 -25.50 -14.47
N PRO A 10 2.95 -26.39 -13.62
CA PRO A 10 2.26 -27.61 -13.23
C PRO A 10 0.98 -27.30 -12.41
N PRO A 11 0.03 -28.24 -12.31
CA PRO A 11 -1.25 -28.02 -11.63
C PRO A 11 -1.06 -27.55 -10.18
N ALA A 12 -2.03 -26.81 -9.63
CA ALA A 12 -1.92 -26.23 -8.27
C ALA A 12 -1.62 -27.27 -7.18
N THR A 13 -2.09 -28.51 -7.36
CA THR A 13 -1.88 -29.65 -6.46
C THR A 13 -0.52 -30.34 -6.61
N SER A 14 0.27 -30.01 -7.63
CA SER A 14 1.58 -30.64 -7.89
C SER A 14 2.65 -30.33 -6.85
N ARG A 15 2.48 -29.26 -6.07
CA ARG A 15 3.43 -28.76 -5.08
C ARG A 15 2.71 -28.27 -3.85
N THR A 16 3.33 -28.40 -2.68
CA THR A 16 2.79 -27.88 -1.42
C THR A 16 2.68 -26.35 -1.45
N LEU A 17 1.82 -25.76 -0.63
CA LEU A 17 1.75 -24.30 -0.50
C LEU A 17 3.10 -23.70 -0.05
N ALA A 18 3.84 -24.41 0.80
CA ALA A 18 5.17 -23.99 1.23
C ALA A 18 6.13 -23.84 0.03
N GLU A 19 6.14 -24.82 -0.88
CA GLU A 19 6.93 -24.75 -2.12
C GLU A 19 6.48 -23.63 -3.04
N TRP A 20 5.17 -23.39 -3.18
CA TRP A 20 4.66 -22.27 -3.99
C TRP A 20 4.99 -20.89 -3.40
N MET A 21 5.18 -20.81 -2.09
CA MET A 21 5.55 -19.58 -1.38
C MET A 21 7.05 -19.34 -1.33
N ASP A 22 7.86 -20.31 -1.77
CA ASP A 22 9.32 -20.25 -1.73
C ASP A 22 9.87 -19.12 -2.61
N ALA A 23 10.84 -18.39 -2.07
CA ALA A 23 11.48 -17.27 -2.76
C ALA A 23 12.31 -17.75 -3.95
N ASP A 24 12.95 -18.91 -3.83
CA ASP A 24 13.83 -19.45 -4.86
C ASP A 24 13.02 -19.92 -6.08
N LEU A 25 11.84 -20.50 -5.83
CA LEU A 25 10.92 -20.86 -6.90
C LEU A 25 10.42 -19.63 -7.68
N ALA A 26 10.17 -18.53 -6.98
CA ALA A 26 9.78 -17.27 -7.59
C ALA A 26 10.93 -16.57 -8.33
N ALA A 27 12.19 -16.83 -7.97
CA ALA A 27 13.35 -16.32 -8.70
C ALA A 27 13.57 -17.06 -10.03
N LEU A 28 13.28 -18.37 -10.06
CA LEU A 28 13.34 -19.20 -11.27
C LEU A 28 12.27 -18.83 -12.31
N HIS A 29 11.14 -18.30 -11.85
CA HIS A 29 10.00 -17.95 -12.68
C HIS A 29 9.84 -16.43 -12.72
N GLY A 30 10.22 -15.82 -13.85
CA GLY A 30 10.32 -14.36 -14.04
C GLY A 30 9.22 -13.52 -13.35
N THR A 31 9.58 -12.29 -12.99
CA THR A 31 8.75 -11.38 -12.19
C THR A 31 7.40 -11.02 -12.80
N ASP A 32 7.22 -11.25 -14.10
CA ASP A 32 6.03 -10.89 -14.89
C ASP A 32 4.98 -12.00 -14.99
N SER A 33 5.26 -13.21 -14.48
CA SER A 33 4.24 -14.26 -14.49
C SER A 33 3.13 -13.97 -13.49
N ARG A 34 1.91 -13.78 -13.99
CA ARG A 34 0.73 -13.52 -13.16
C ARG A 34 0.25 -14.83 -12.53
N SER A 35 0.39 -14.92 -11.21
CA SER A 35 -0.06 -16.07 -10.41
C SER A 35 -1.17 -15.66 -9.45
N ARG A 36 -1.98 -16.62 -9.01
CA ARG A 36 -3.00 -16.39 -7.99
C ARG A 36 -2.38 -15.92 -6.67
N LEU A 37 -1.26 -16.51 -6.25
CA LEU A 37 -0.58 -16.07 -5.03
C LEU A 37 -0.10 -14.61 -5.12
N ARG A 38 0.42 -14.19 -6.28
CA ARG A 38 0.78 -12.79 -6.54
C ARG A 38 -0.45 -11.88 -6.52
N GLU A 39 -1.55 -12.28 -7.17
CA GLU A 39 -2.81 -11.51 -7.15
C GLU A 39 -3.33 -11.32 -5.70
N VAL A 40 -3.29 -12.37 -4.88
CA VAL A 40 -3.69 -12.30 -3.47
C VAL A 40 -2.76 -11.37 -2.69
N ALA A 41 -1.44 -11.46 -2.91
CA ALA A 41 -0.47 -10.60 -2.27
C ALA A 41 -0.69 -9.13 -2.64
N ASP A 42 -0.84 -8.84 -3.93
CA ASP A 42 -0.97 -7.50 -4.47
C ASP A 42 -2.30 -6.85 -4.04
N ALA A 43 -3.41 -7.59 -4.09
CA ALA A 43 -4.70 -7.08 -3.64
C ALA A 43 -4.72 -6.80 -2.12
N ARG A 44 -4.10 -7.66 -1.30
CA ARG A 44 -3.95 -7.40 0.15
C ARG A 44 -3.04 -6.21 0.40
N ALA A 45 -1.93 -6.12 -0.32
CA ALA A 45 -0.98 -5.02 -0.19
C ALA A 45 -1.59 -3.68 -0.60
N MET A 46 -2.38 -3.64 -1.68
CA MET A 46 -3.07 -2.44 -2.12
C MET A 46 -4.11 -1.98 -1.10
N ARG A 47 -4.94 -2.90 -0.59
CA ARG A 47 -5.94 -2.55 0.43
C ARG A 47 -5.29 -2.06 1.72
N ARG A 48 -4.17 -2.65 2.13
CA ARG A 48 -3.36 -2.15 3.25
C ARG A 48 -2.73 -0.81 2.96
N GLY A 49 -2.18 -0.61 1.77
CA GLY A 49 -1.59 0.66 1.33
C GLY A 49 -2.61 1.78 1.39
N MET A 50 -3.82 1.55 0.88
CA MET A 50 -4.93 2.51 0.95
C MET A 50 -5.27 2.90 2.39
N TRP A 51 -5.49 1.93 3.30
CA TRP A 51 -5.79 2.24 4.69
C TRP A 51 -4.61 2.85 5.44
N ALA A 52 -3.38 2.45 5.12
CA ALA A 52 -2.17 3.04 5.67
C ALA A 52 -2.01 4.50 5.24
N SER A 53 -2.35 4.84 4.00
CA SER A 53 -2.38 6.23 3.51
C SER A 53 -3.43 7.06 4.24
N PHE A 54 -4.65 6.55 4.43
CA PHE A 54 -5.66 7.28 5.19
C PHE A 54 -5.27 7.46 6.66
N LEU A 55 -4.66 6.44 7.27
CA LEU A 55 -4.13 6.53 8.61
C LEU A 55 -3.02 7.59 8.71
N ALA A 56 -2.09 7.60 7.75
CA ALA A 56 -1.02 8.57 7.71
C ALA A 56 -1.51 9.99 7.46
N LEU A 57 -2.47 10.17 6.54
CA LEU A 57 -3.08 11.46 6.25
C LEU A 57 -3.82 12.01 7.48
N GLY A 58 -4.62 11.17 8.14
CA GLY A 58 -5.32 11.54 9.36
C GLY A 58 -4.36 11.90 10.50
N SER A 59 -3.32 11.09 10.69
CA SER A 59 -2.28 11.35 11.70
C SER A 59 -1.50 12.63 11.41
N SER A 60 -1.17 12.87 10.13
CA SER A 60 -0.50 14.08 9.68
C SER A 60 -1.37 15.32 9.93
N SER A 61 -2.68 15.25 9.71
CA SER A 61 -3.61 16.35 10.02
C SER A 61 -3.60 16.72 11.51
N VAL A 62 -3.59 15.71 12.39
CA VAL A 62 -3.50 15.93 13.85
C VAL A 62 -2.17 16.57 14.23
N VAL A 63 -1.05 16.02 13.75
CA VAL A 63 0.29 16.57 14.03
C VAL A 63 0.40 18.00 13.51
N PHE A 64 -0.11 18.26 12.30
CA PHE A 64 -0.08 19.58 11.68
C PHE A 64 -0.90 20.59 12.49
N GLY A 65 -2.09 20.21 12.96
CA GLY A 65 -2.89 21.09 13.82
C GLY A 65 -2.25 21.35 15.19
N LEU A 66 -1.50 20.37 15.76
CA LEU A 66 -0.72 20.61 16.97
C LEU A 66 0.41 21.64 16.74
N VAL A 67 1.05 21.60 15.57
CA VAL A 67 2.05 22.62 15.17
C VAL A 67 1.40 23.99 15.03
N LEU A 68 0.22 24.08 14.39
CA LEU A 68 -0.51 25.34 14.26
C LEU A 68 -0.93 25.92 15.62
N LEU A 69 -1.34 25.06 16.56
CA LEU A 69 -1.61 25.46 17.94
C LEU A 69 -0.36 26.04 18.63
N ALA A 70 0.81 25.40 18.45
CA ALA A 70 2.07 25.86 19.03
C ALA A 70 2.53 27.22 18.47
N VAL A 71 2.20 27.52 17.21
CA VAL A 71 2.51 28.81 16.56
C VAL A 71 1.46 29.90 16.90
N GLY A 72 0.43 29.57 17.68
CA GLY A 72 -0.56 30.55 18.15
C GLY A 72 -1.65 30.87 17.13
N MET A 73 -1.85 30.01 16.12
CA MET A 73 -2.95 30.18 15.19
C MET A 73 -4.31 30.01 15.89
N PRO A 74 -5.35 30.74 15.45
CA PRO A 74 -6.67 30.64 16.07
C PRO A 74 -7.23 29.22 15.92
N PRO A 75 -7.69 28.57 17.01
CA PRO A 75 -8.13 27.17 16.98
C PRO A 75 -9.26 26.89 15.98
N SER A 76 -10.12 27.88 15.71
CA SER A 76 -11.21 27.77 14.72
C SER A 76 -10.73 27.43 13.31
N ALA A 77 -9.47 27.75 12.97
CA ALA A 77 -8.92 27.51 11.63
C ALA A 77 -8.50 26.05 11.38
N TYR A 78 -8.16 25.28 12.43
CA TYR A 78 -7.59 23.93 12.26
C TYR A 78 -8.17 22.85 13.20
N VAL A 79 -8.88 23.21 14.27
CA VAL A 79 -9.52 22.21 15.15
C VAL A 79 -10.50 21.30 14.39
N PRO A 80 -11.35 21.80 13.46
CA PRO A 80 -12.21 20.92 12.67
C PRO A 80 -11.43 19.90 11.83
N SER A 81 -10.34 20.32 11.17
CA SER A 81 -9.51 19.42 10.35
C SER A 81 -8.72 18.42 11.19
N MET A 82 -8.29 18.80 12.41
CA MET A 82 -7.70 17.86 13.37
C MET A 82 -8.69 16.79 13.81
N ILE A 83 -9.92 17.18 14.17
CA ILE A 83 -10.96 16.23 14.62
C ILE A 83 -11.28 15.25 13.48
N VAL A 84 -11.54 15.78 12.28
CA VAL A 84 -11.82 14.94 11.09
C VAL A 84 -10.63 14.03 10.79
N GLY A 85 -9.41 14.56 10.82
CA GLY A 85 -8.19 13.78 10.62
C GLY A 85 -8.01 12.66 11.65
N GLY A 86 -8.26 12.96 12.92
CA GLY A 86 -8.21 11.98 14.01
C GLY A 86 -9.23 10.86 13.84
N ILE A 87 -10.47 11.20 13.46
CA ILE A 87 -11.51 10.21 13.16
C ILE A 87 -11.07 9.32 11.99
N VAL A 88 -10.58 9.91 10.90
CA VAL A 88 -10.07 9.16 9.75
C VAL A 88 -8.91 8.24 10.15
N ALA A 89 -7.99 8.69 11.00
CA ALA A 89 -6.87 7.89 11.49
C ALA A 89 -7.35 6.68 12.31
N VAL A 90 -8.28 6.89 13.24
CA VAL A 90 -8.86 5.83 14.08
C VAL A 90 -9.59 4.81 13.23
N VAL A 91 -10.51 5.26 12.36
CA VAL A 91 -11.27 4.39 11.46
C VAL A 91 -10.31 3.58 10.57
N SER A 92 -9.31 4.25 9.98
CA SER A 92 -8.33 3.59 9.13
C SER A 92 -7.49 2.56 9.86
N GLY A 93 -7.13 2.82 11.12
CA GLY A 93 -6.42 1.86 11.98
C GLY A 93 -7.25 0.60 12.25
N VAL A 94 -8.54 0.77 12.55
CA VAL A 94 -9.49 -0.35 12.73
C VAL A 94 -9.61 -1.17 11.45
N PHE A 95 -9.78 -0.52 10.29
CA PHE A 95 -9.86 -1.23 9.02
C PHE A 95 -8.54 -1.91 8.64
N LEU A 96 -7.39 -1.30 8.91
CA LEU A 96 -6.08 -1.90 8.68
C LEU A 96 -5.90 -3.19 9.50
N ALA A 97 -6.34 -3.19 10.75
CA ALA A 97 -6.37 -4.39 11.59
C ALA A 97 -7.29 -5.47 11.00
N ARG A 98 -8.47 -5.07 10.48
CA ARG A 98 -9.46 -5.99 9.90
C ARG A 98 -8.99 -6.63 8.59
N VAL A 99 -8.17 -5.94 7.80
CA VAL A 99 -7.63 -6.47 6.53
C VAL A 99 -6.71 -7.69 6.73
N ARG A 100 -6.15 -7.89 7.93
CA ARG A 100 -5.29 -9.04 8.22
C ARG A 100 -5.95 -10.39 7.92
N GLY A 101 -7.24 -10.55 8.21
CA GLY A 101 -7.96 -11.80 7.97
C GLY A 101 -8.65 -11.91 6.60
N TRP A 102 -8.52 -10.92 5.73
CA TRP A 102 -9.26 -10.87 4.46
C TRP A 102 -8.50 -11.55 3.31
N ILE A 103 -9.20 -12.36 2.53
CA ILE A 103 -8.71 -12.99 1.30
C ILE A 103 -9.56 -12.50 0.12
N PRO A 104 -8.94 -11.94 -0.93
CA PRO A 104 -9.63 -11.45 -2.11
C PRO A 104 -10.25 -12.60 -2.93
N LYS A 105 -11.38 -12.35 -3.58
CA LYS A 105 -12.01 -13.33 -4.48
C LYS A 105 -11.20 -13.50 -5.78
N PRO A 106 -11.21 -14.68 -6.41
CA PRO A 106 -10.56 -14.91 -7.71
C PRO A 106 -11.05 -13.91 -8.77
N GLY A 107 -10.13 -13.43 -9.62
CA GLY A 107 -10.46 -12.57 -10.76
C GLY A 107 -10.76 -11.10 -10.42
N THR A 108 -10.72 -10.73 -9.14
CA THR A 108 -10.76 -9.32 -8.72
C THR A 108 -9.36 -8.73 -8.74
N SER A 109 -8.78 -8.62 -9.94
CA SER A 109 -7.48 -7.98 -10.08
C SER A 109 -7.65 -6.47 -9.97
N TYR A 110 -7.05 -5.92 -8.92
CA TYR A 110 -6.81 -4.48 -8.87
C TYR A 110 -5.58 -4.15 -9.72
N THR A 111 -5.81 -3.68 -10.94
CA THR A 111 -4.73 -3.11 -11.75
C THR A 111 -4.46 -1.71 -11.23
N THR A 112 -3.39 -1.54 -10.47
CA THR A 112 -2.95 -0.23 -9.99
C THR A 112 -1.89 0.29 -10.95
N ARG A 113 -2.09 1.48 -11.52
CA ARG A 113 -1.07 2.21 -12.30
C ARG A 113 -0.30 3.21 -11.41
N GLY A 114 -0.07 2.85 -10.15
CA GLY A 114 0.67 3.68 -9.18
C GLY A 114 2.14 3.27 -9.06
N ALA A 115 2.93 4.05 -8.34
CA ALA A 115 4.31 3.71 -8.01
C ALA A 115 4.34 2.41 -7.18
N GLY A 116 4.66 1.29 -7.83
CA GLY A 116 4.69 -0.04 -7.21
C GLY A 116 5.89 -0.29 -6.28
N SER A 117 6.77 0.70 -6.11
CA SER A 117 7.98 0.59 -5.30
C SER A 117 8.20 1.84 -4.45
N LEU A 118 8.81 1.66 -3.27
CA LEU A 118 9.21 2.75 -2.39
C LEU A 118 10.03 3.82 -3.13
N GLY A 119 10.98 3.38 -3.98
CA GLY A 119 11.80 4.27 -4.80
C GLY A 119 10.97 5.12 -5.74
N GLY A 120 10.00 4.52 -6.46
CA GLY A 120 9.08 5.27 -7.32
C GLY A 120 8.22 6.27 -6.55
N GLY A 121 7.75 5.89 -5.36
CA GLY A 121 6.97 6.78 -4.49
C GLY A 121 7.80 7.96 -3.96
N LEU A 122 9.05 7.72 -3.58
CA LEU A 122 10.00 8.76 -3.16
C LEU A 122 10.34 9.71 -4.30
N ILE A 123 10.64 9.19 -5.50
CA ILE A 123 10.96 10.02 -6.67
C ILE A 123 9.76 10.90 -7.03
N ALA A 124 8.54 10.34 -7.03
CA ALA A 124 7.32 11.10 -7.29
C ALA A 124 7.06 12.18 -6.23
N ALA A 125 7.21 11.85 -4.94
CA ALA A 125 7.06 12.82 -3.87
C ALA A 125 8.12 13.93 -3.96
N ALA A 126 9.38 13.55 -4.19
CA ALA A 126 10.49 14.50 -4.28
C ALA A 126 10.40 15.41 -5.51
N SER A 127 9.94 14.90 -6.66
CA SER A 127 9.77 15.72 -7.86
C SER A 127 8.66 16.75 -7.70
N ILE A 128 7.52 16.35 -7.12
CA ILE A 128 6.41 17.27 -6.83
C ILE A 128 6.84 18.28 -5.77
N PHE A 129 7.48 17.81 -4.69
CA PHE A 129 7.94 18.67 -3.60
C PHE A 129 8.99 19.68 -4.08
N GLY A 130 9.95 19.24 -4.90
CA GLY A 130 10.97 20.09 -5.49
C GLY A 130 10.38 21.12 -6.45
N ALA A 131 9.42 20.73 -7.28
CA ALA A 131 8.72 21.67 -8.17
C ALA A 131 7.95 22.74 -7.40
N LEU A 132 7.25 22.38 -6.32
CA LEU A 132 6.57 23.34 -5.44
C LEU A 132 7.58 24.26 -4.74
N ASN A 133 8.67 23.71 -4.22
CA ASN A 133 9.69 24.47 -3.50
C ASN A 133 10.47 25.42 -4.41
N ALA A 134 10.61 25.13 -5.71
CA ALA A 134 11.19 26.07 -6.66
C ALA A 134 10.46 27.43 -6.68
N PHE A 135 9.16 27.43 -6.42
CA PHE A 135 8.34 28.65 -6.30
C PHE A 135 8.24 29.16 -4.86
N LEU A 136 8.21 28.26 -3.87
CA LEU A 136 7.98 28.63 -2.47
C LEU A 136 9.23 29.19 -1.79
N ILE A 137 10.43 28.65 -2.08
CA ILE A 137 11.70 29.05 -1.45
C ILE A 137 12.01 30.55 -1.62
N PRO A 138 11.88 31.16 -2.81
CA PRO A 138 12.06 32.60 -2.97
C PRO A 138 11.14 33.41 -2.04
N GLY A 139 9.89 32.97 -1.87
CA GLY A 139 8.94 33.58 -0.93
C GLY A 139 9.36 33.43 0.53
N ILE A 140 9.86 32.26 0.93
CA ILE A 140 10.38 32.02 2.29
C ILE A 140 11.56 32.94 2.58
N VAL A 141 12.53 33.01 1.66
CA VAL A 141 13.77 33.78 1.83
C VAL A 141 13.51 35.30 1.84
N SER A 142 12.49 35.75 1.12
CA SER A 142 12.15 37.19 1.05
C SER A 142 11.12 37.63 2.09
N SER A 143 10.53 36.71 2.85
CA SER A 143 9.52 37.04 3.87
C SER A 143 10.15 37.62 5.14
N VAL A 144 9.50 38.64 5.70
CA VAL A 144 9.83 39.19 7.02
C VAL A 144 9.52 38.18 8.13
N ASP A 145 8.49 37.36 7.94
CA ASP A 145 8.15 36.24 8.82
C ASP A 145 8.04 34.94 7.99
N PRO A 146 9.06 34.07 8.02
CA PRO A 146 9.05 32.83 7.24
C PRO A 146 8.20 31.72 7.91
N VAL A 147 7.78 31.89 9.16
CA VAL A 147 7.15 30.82 9.95
C VAL A 147 5.89 30.26 9.27
N PRO A 148 4.95 31.07 8.77
CA PRO A 148 3.75 30.54 8.11
C PRO A 148 4.06 29.74 6.84
N LEU A 149 5.08 30.16 6.07
CA LEU A 149 5.49 29.50 4.84
C LEU A 149 6.22 28.18 5.12
N LEU A 150 7.05 28.13 6.17
CA LEU A 150 7.69 26.90 6.64
C LEU A 150 6.67 25.88 7.16
N VAL A 151 5.66 26.36 7.90
CA VAL A 151 4.57 25.49 8.34
C VAL A 151 3.82 24.94 7.12
N LEU A 152 3.46 25.79 6.15
CA LEU A 152 2.81 25.34 4.92
C LEU A 152 3.64 24.29 4.17
N ASP A 153 4.95 24.51 4.01
CA ASP A 153 5.88 23.58 3.35
C ASP A 153 5.95 22.23 4.06
N ALA A 154 6.06 22.24 5.40
CA ALA A 154 6.03 21.03 6.22
C ALA A 154 4.71 20.26 6.07
N GLY A 155 3.58 20.97 5.98
CA GLY A 155 2.27 20.38 5.70
C GLY A 155 2.22 19.68 4.33
N PHE A 156 2.76 20.31 3.29
CA PHE A 156 2.86 19.70 1.96
C PHE A 156 3.77 18.46 1.95
N ALA A 157 4.92 18.52 2.62
CA ALA A 157 5.81 17.38 2.75
C ALA A 157 5.10 16.18 3.40
N LEU A 158 4.41 16.39 4.52
CA LEU A 158 3.64 15.35 5.20
C LEU A 158 2.53 14.75 4.32
N LEU A 159 1.85 15.59 3.54
CA LEU A 159 0.82 15.15 2.61
C LEU A 159 1.41 14.26 1.51
N LEU A 160 2.53 14.67 0.89
CA LEU A 160 3.19 13.88 -0.15
C LEU A 160 3.71 12.54 0.38
N VAL A 161 4.30 12.53 1.58
CA VAL A 161 4.72 11.29 2.24
C VAL A 161 3.53 10.36 2.48
N SER A 162 2.41 10.90 2.96
CA SER A 162 1.19 10.11 3.24
C SER A 162 0.55 9.50 1.99
N VAL A 163 0.57 10.23 0.88
CA VAL A 163 -0.13 9.84 -0.36
C VAL A 163 0.75 9.03 -1.32
N PHE A 164 2.06 9.27 -1.35
CA PHE A 164 2.96 8.62 -2.31
C PHE A 164 3.91 7.63 -1.66
N VAL A 165 4.58 8.01 -0.58
CA VAL A 165 5.67 7.21 -0.01
C VAL A 165 5.11 6.02 0.78
N ILE A 166 4.16 6.26 1.67
CA ILE A 166 3.58 5.22 2.53
C ILE A 166 2.87 4.10 1.73
N PRO A 167 1.95 4.38 0.78
CA PRO A 167 1.29 3.30 0.05
C PRO A 167 2.28 2.56 -0.85
N ALA A 168 3.23 3.25 -1.48
CA ALA A 168 4.26 2.61 -2.30
C ALA A 168 5.17 1.69 -1.46
N ALA A 169 5.52 2.10 -0.23
CA ALA A 169 6.28 1.29 0.71
C ALA A 169 5.52 0.01 1.13
N VAL A 170 4.22 0.13 1.38
CA VAL A 170 3.37 -1.00 1.78
C VAL A 170 3.15 -1.96 0.61
N ILE A 171 2.86 -1.43 -0.58
CA ILE A 171 2.64 -2.22 -1.80
C ILE A 171 3.91 -2.97 -2.19
N GLY A 172 5.07 -2.29 -2.21
CA GLY A 172 6.34 -2.91 -2.58
C GLY A 172 6.78 -4.05 -1.65
N ARG A 173 6.27 -4.10 -0.42
CA ARG A 173 6.53 -5.17 0.56
C ARG A 173 5.41 -6.22 0.64
N GLY A 174 4.41 -6.17 -0.23
CA GLY A 174 3.22 -7.02 -0.19
C GLY A 174 3.53 -8.52 -0.13
N ARG A 175 4.40 -9.00 -1.03
CA ARG A 175 4.80 -10.42 -1.12
C ARG A 175 5.54 -10.89 0.13
N GLN A 176 6.53 -10.13 0.60
CA GLN A 176 7.28 -10.44 1.82
C GLN A 176 6.36 -10.43 3.06
N THR A 177 5.41 -9.49 3.11
CA THR A 177 4.43 -9.41 4.18
C THR A 177 3.50 -10.63 4.18
N LEU A 178 3.06 -11.09 3.00
CA LEU A 178 2.27 -12.31 2.87
C LEU A 178 3.02 -13.54 3.39
N ARG A 179 4.30 -13.70 3.03
CA ARG A 179 5.16 -14.80 3.54
C ARG A 179 5.28 -14.77 5.07
N ARG A 180 5.59 -13.60 5.64
CA ARG A 180 5.72 -13.43 7.09
C ARG A 180 4.41 -13.69 7.83
N GLU A 181 3.28 -13.31 7.25
CA GLU A 181 1.98 -13.54 7.86
C GLU A 181 1.55 -15.00 7.76
N ALA A 182 1.77 -15.65 6.63
CA ALA A 182 1.51 -17.09 6.50
C ALA A 182 2.35 -17.90 7.50
N ALA A 183 3.60 -17.50 7.76
CA ALA A 183 4.42 -18.13 8.78
C ALA A 183 3.90 -17.96 10.23
N ARG A 184 3.06 -16.96 10.48
CA ARG A 184 2.54 -16.63 11.83
C ARG A 184 1.09 -17.00 12.04
N ASP A 185 0.27 -17.06 10.99
CA ASP A 185 -1.17 -17.23 11.06
C ASP A 185 -1.62 -18.51 10.36
N GLN A 186 -1.96 -19.52 11.16
CA GLN A 186 -2.47 -20.81 10.67
C GLN A 186 -3.80 -20.67 9.91
N ARG A 187 -4.64 -19.68 10.23
CA ARG A 187 -5.91 -19.47 9.54
C ARG A 187 -5.69 -18.99 8.12
N LEU A 188 -4.72 -18.10 7.93
CA LEU A 188 -4.31 -17.63 6.61
C LEU A 188 -3.76 -18.79 5.77
N VAL A 189 -2.89 -19.63 6.36
CA VAL A 189 -2.35 -20.82 5.68
C VAL A 189 -3.47 -21.77 5.27
N ALA A 190 -4.38 -22.12 6.19
CA ALA A 190 -5.49 -23.03 5.90
C ALA A 190 -6.40 -22.49 4.79
N ALA A 191 -6.60 -21.18 4.73
CA ALA A 191 -7.43 -20.57 3.71
C ALA A 191 -6.73 -20.48 2.34
N LEU A 192 -5.41 -20.21 2.30
CA LEU A 192 -4.60 -20.30 1.08
C LEU A 192 -4.51 -21.74 0.56
N GLU A 193 -4.40 -22.71 1.46
CA GLU A 193 -4.37 -24.13 1.13
C GLU A 193 -5.70 -24.59 0.55
N ARG A 194 -6.82 -24.13 1.13
CA ARG A 194 -8.15 -24.34 0.57
C ARG A 194 -8.27 -23.72 -0.82
N ASP A 195 -7.84 -22.47 -1.00
CA ASP A 195 -7.87 -21.77 -2.30
C ASP A 195 -7.04 -22.54 -3.35
N ARG A 196 -5.88 -23.09 -2.97
CA ARG A 196 -5.03 -23.95 -3.83
C ARG A 196 -5.77 -25.18 -4.32
N VAL A 197 -6.41 -25.92 -3.40
CA VAL A 197 -7.09 -27.19 -3.72
C VAL A 197 -8.34 -26.95 -4.58
N THR A 198 -9.05 -25.85 -4.35
CA THR A 198 -10.25 -25.49 -5.12
C THR A 198 -9.95 -24.66 -6.37
N TRP A 199 -8.67 -24.40 -6.66
CA TRP A 199 -8.30 -23.48 -7.74
C TRP A 199 -8.66 -24.06 -9.11
N VAL A 200 -9.42 -23.27 -9.88
CA VAL A 200 -9.70 -23.56 -11.29
C VAL A 200 -9.09 -22.45 -12.14
N PRO A 201 -8.27 -22.76 -13.14
CA PRO A 201 -7.66 -21.78 -14.04
C PRO A 201 -8.71 -20.88 -14.69
N LEU A 202 -8.51 -19.56 -14.60
CA LEU A 202 -9.36 -18.54 -15.25
C LEU A 202 -8.57 -17.84 -16.35
N VAL A 203 -9.26 -17.34 -17.39
CA VAL A 203 -8.62 -16.66 -18.54
C VAL A 203 -7.73 -15.48 -18.09
N ALA A 204 -8.12 -14.77 -17.03
CA ALA A 204 -7.38 -13.60 -16.52
C ALA A 204 -6.20 -13.95 -15.59
N VAL A 205 -6.28 -15.09 -14.88
CA VAL A 205 -5.25 -15.60 -13.97
C VAL A 205 -5.13 -17.09 -14.26
N PRO A 206 -4.25 -17.46 -15.19
CA PRO A 206 -4.26 -18.81 -15.73
C PRO A 206 -3.89 -19.83 -14.66
N MET A 207 -3.16 -19.48 -13.59
CA MET A 207 -2.60 -20.46 -12.64
C MET A 207 -2.46 -20.00 -11.20
N PHE A 208 -2.36 -20.98 -10.29
CA PHE A 208 -2.09 -20.74 -8.87
C PHE A 208 -0.68 -20.13 -8.66
N GLY A 209 0.35 -20.82 -9.16
CA GLY A 209 1.71 -20.33 -9.41
C GLY A 209 2.51 -19.80 -8.20
N PRO A 210 3.79 -19.45 -8.41
CA PRO A 210 4.68 -18.99 -7.34
C PRO A 210 4.39 -17.56 -6.89
N LEU A 211 4.76 -17.22 -5.65
CA LEU A 211 4.62 -15.88 -5.06
C LEU A 211 5.79 -14.96 -5.40
#